data_AF-A0A7V1LP45-F1
#
_entry.id   AF-A0A7V1LP45-F1
#
_cell.length_a   1.000
_cell.length_b   1.000
_cell.length_c   1.000
_cell.angle_alpha   90.00
_cell.angle_beta   90.00
_cell.angle_gamma   90.00
#
_symmetry.space_group_name_H-M   'P 1'
#
loop_
_entity.id
_entity.type
_entity.pdbx_description
1 polymer ?
#
loop_
_entity_poly.entity_id
_entity_poly.type
_entity_poly.pdbx_seq_one_letter_code
_entity_poly.pdbx_strand_id
1 'polypeptide(L)' 'MKAPGFVDLQVNGYAGVDFHDPSTTVADVLICAEALARAGTAGFLATITTSP' A
#
# COMPACT_ATOMS: atom_id res chain seq x y z
N MET A 1 10.63 4.73 24.64
CA MET A 1 11.07 4.07 23.40
C MET A 1 9.92 4.14 22.41
N LYS A 2 10.12 4.58 21.16
CA LYS A 2 9.09 4.45 20.11
C LYS A 2 9.22 3.05 19.49
N ALA A 3 8.10 2.37 19.26
CA ALA A 3 8.09 1.14 18.48
C ALA A 3 8.52 1.43 17.03
N PRO A 4 9.13 0.45 16.32
CA PRO A 4 9.31 0.54 14.87
C PRO A 4 7.97 0.73 14.15
N GLY A 5 8.01 1.24 12.91
CA GLY A 5 6.83 1.27 12.05
C GLY A 5 6.36 -0.15 11.70
N PHE A 6 5.07 -0.28 11.37
CA PHE A 6 4.48 -1.57 11.01
C PHE A 6 5.02 -2.08 9.67
N VAL A 7 5.02 -3.40 9.51
CA VAL A 7 5.20 -4.05 8.22
C VAL A 7 3.91 -4.75 7.88
N ASP A 8 3.18 -4.25 6.88
CA ASP A 8 1.92 -4.84 6.44
C ASP A 8 2.17 -5.86 5.33
N LEU A 9 2.02 -7.13 5.65
CA LEU A 9 2.31 -8.21 4.69
C LEU A 9 1.26 -8.33 3.59
N GLN A 10 0.14 -7.61 3.67
CA GLN A 10 -0.89 -7.70 2.64
C GLN A 10 -1.70 -6.40 2.48
N VAL A 11 -1.32 -5.59 1.50
CA VAL A 11 -2.09 -4.40 1.09
C VAL A 11 -2.58 -4.56 -0.34
N ASN A 12 -3.88 -4.73 -0.53
CA ASN A 12 -4.48 -4.79 -1.87
C ASN A 12 -4.66 -3.39 -2.49
N GLY A 13 -4.76 -2.37 -1.64
CA GLY A 13 -4.97 -0.98 -2.01
C GLY A 13 -5.21 -0.13 -0.75
N TYR A 14 -4.91 1.17 -0.83
CA TYR A 14 -5.11 2.11 0.27
C TYR A 14 -5.25 3.54 -0.26
N ALA A 15 -5.90 4.41 0.51
CA ALA A 15 -6.07 5.85 0.19
C ALA A 15 -6.66 6.12 -1.22
N GLY A 16 -7.58 5.27 -1.68
CA GLY A 16 -8.22 5.39 -3.00
C GLY A 16 -7.47 4.75 -4.15
N VAL A 17 -6.31 4.12 -3.89
CA VAL A 17 -5.53 3.36 -4.88
C VAL A 17 -5.85 1.89 -4.74
N ASP A 18 -6.16 1.23 -5.86
CA ASP A 18 -6.38 -0.21 -5.96
C ASP A 18 -5.27 -0.84 -6.83
N PHE A 19 -4.48 -1.76 -6.30
CA PHE A 19 -3.42 -2.42 -7.08
C PHE A 19 -3.95 -3.42 -8.10
N HIS A 20 -5.24 -3.75 -8.06
CA HIS A 20 -5.90 -4.58 -9.06
C HIS A 20 -6.40 -3.77 -10.27
N ASP A 21 -6.48 -2.43 -10.17
CA ASP A 21 -6.92 -1.59 -11.28
C ASP A 21 -5.84 -1.51 -12.37
N PRO A 22 -6.10 -1.93 -13.62
CA PRO A 22 -5.14 -1.85 -14.72
C PRO A 22 -4.69 -0.43 -15.07
N SER A 23 -5.43 0.59 -14.65
CA SER A 23 -5.09 2.00 -14.82
C SER A 23 -4.17 2.55 -13.73
N THR A 24 -3.91 1.78 -12.66
CA THR A 24 -3.01 2.19 -11.57
C THR A 24 -1.60 2.43 -12.08
N THR A 25 -1.10 3.63 -11.78
CA THR A 25 0.23 4.07 -12.20
C THR A 25 1.25 3.97 -11.06
N VAL A 26 2.53 4.12 -11.40
CA VAL A 26 3.60 4.23 -10.39
C VAL A 26 3.37 5.43 -9.45
N ALA A 27 2.80 6.53 -9.94
CA ALA A 27 2.50 7.69 -9.11
C ALA A 27 1.44 7.36 -8.04
N ASP A 28 0.43 6.57 -8.40
CA ASP A 28 -0.59 6.10 -7.46
C ASP A 28 0.01 5.18 -6.39
N VAL A 29 0.93 4.29 -6.77
CA VAL A 29 1.66 3.44 -5.83
C VAL A 29 2.46 4.28 -4.82
N LEU A 30 3.10 5.37 -5.26
CA LEU A 30 3.81 6.30 -4.37
C LEU A 30 2.86 7.03 -3.42
N ILE A 31 1.71 7.50 -3.91
CA ILE A 31 0.67 8.12 -3.06
C ILE A 31 0.18 7.15 -1.99
N CYS A 32 -0.07 5.89 -2.36
CA CYS A 32 -0.45 4.83 -1.45
C CYS A 32 0.63 4.58 -0.38
N ALA A 33 1.90 4.46 -0.80
CA ALA A 33 3.03 4.26 0.09
C ALA A 33 3.21 5.41 1.09
N GLU A 34 3.09 6.66 0.65
CA GLU A 34 3.15 7.82 1.53
C GLU A 34 1.98 7.87 2.52
N ALA A 35 0.78 7.48 2.08
CA ALA A 35 -0.39 7.42 2.95
C ALA A 35 -0.22 6.34 4.04
N LEU A 36 0.32 5.18 3.69
CA LEU A 36 0.67 4.12 4.63
C LEU A 36 1.77 4.56 5.61
N ALA A 37 2.80 5.26 5.13
CA ALA A 37 3.85 5.83 5.97
C ALA A 37 3.28 6.83 7.00
N ARG A 38 2.34 7.70 6.58
CA ARG A 38 1.63 8.61 7.50
C ARG A 38 0.76 7.87 8.52
N ALA A 39 0.27 6.68 8.18
CA ALA A 39 -0.47 5.80 9.08
C ALA A 39 0.42 4.95 10.01
N GLY A 40 1.74 5.04 9.88
CA GLY A 40 2.71 4.31 10.71
C GLY A 40 3.22 3.00 10.12
N THR A 41 2.85 2.67 8.88
CA THR A 41 3.35 1.50 8.15
C THR A 41 4.64 1.87 7.41
N ALA A 42 5.77 1.32 7.85
CA ALA A 42 7.09 1.60 7.29
C ALA A 42 7.42 0.74 6.06
N GLY A 43 6.71 -0.36 5.86
CA GLY A 43 6.85 -1.21 4.69
C GLY A 43 5.61 -2.07 4.47
N PHE A 44 5.36 -2.47 3.23
CA PHE A 44 4.23 -3.33 2.91
C PHE A 44 4.49 -4.17 1.67
N LEU A 45 3.70 -5.23 1.49
CA LEU A 45 3.64 -5.99 0.25
C LEU A 45 2.39 -5.59 -0.53
N ALA A 46 2.60 -4.92 -1.67
CA ALA A 46 1.54 -4.65 -2.64
C ALA A 46 0.99 -5.99 -3.15
N THR A 47 -0.28 -6.25 -2.88
CA THR A 47 -0.90 -7.54 -3.13
C THR A 47 -1.87 -7.43 -4.29
N ILE A 48 -1.65 -8.26 -5.30
CA ILE A 48 -2.61 -8.48 -6.39
C ILE A 48 -3.26 -9.82 -6.13
N THR A 49 -4.54 -9.80 -5.78
CA THR A 49 -5.33 -11.02 -5.61
C THR A 49 -5.82 -11.52 -6.97
N THR A 50 -6.04 -12.82 -7.10
CA THR A 50 -6.68 -13.39 -8.29
C THR A 50 -8.11 -12.84 -8.47
N SER A 51 -8.44 -12.39 -9.68
CA SER A 51 -9.81 -12.07 -10.11
C SER A 51 -10.23 -12.92 -11.33
N PRO A 52 -11.54 -12.94 -11.68
CA PRO A 52 -12.04 -13.51 -12.95
C PRO A 52 -11.42 -12.86 -14.19
#